data_AF-A0A3S0BQ05-F1
#
_entry.id   AF-A0A3S0BQ05-F1
#
_cell.length_a   1.000
_cell.length_b   1.000
_cell.length_c   1.000
_cell.angle_alpha   90.00
_cell.angle_beta   90.00
_cell.angle_gamma   90.00
#
_symmetry.space_group_name_H-M   'P 1'
#
loop_
_entity.id
_entity.type
_entity.pdbx_description
1 polymer ?
#
loop_
_entity_poly.entity_id
_entity_poly.type
_entity_poly.pdbx_seq_one_letter_code
_entity_poly.pdbx_strand_id
1 'polypeptide(L)'
;MGNPRYENGFEPTEHPDALTVPFTWKKPKKVFVNSMSDLFHEKISDEFIIKVFEVMNQTPLHTYQILTKRPERVANIFGESCSFK
;
A
#
# COMPACT_ATOMS: atom_id res chain seq x y z
N MET A 1 -11.16 -18.17 9.03
CA MET A 1 -9.83 -17.50 9.01
C MET A 1 -9.87 -16.34 9.99
N GLY A 2 -9.70 -16.57 11.31
CA GLY A 2 -9.99 -15.59 12.38
C GLY A 2 -9.10 -14.33 12.44
N ASN A 3 -8.64 -13.84 11.30
CA ASN A 3 -7.94 -12.58 11.14
C ASN A 3 -8.98 -11.48 10.85
N PRO A 4 -9.05 -10.42 11.67
CA PRO A 4 -10.04 -9.34 11.51
C PRO A 4 -9.94 -8.61 10.16
N ARG A 5 -8.80 -8.72 9.46
CA ARG A 5 -8.63 -8.16 8.10
C ARG A 5 -9.53 -8.82 7.05
N TYR A 6 -10.11 -9.99 7.33
CA TYR A 6 -10.97 -10.75 6.41
C TYR A 6 -12.42 -10.81 6.86
N GLU A 7 -12.88 -9.87 7.71
CA GLU A 7 -14.29 -9.79 8.12
C GLU A 7 -15.24 -9.66 6.93
N ASN A 8 -14.82 -8.93 5.89
CA ASN A 8 -15.54 -8.81 4.61
C ASN A 8 -15.17 -9.90 3.58
N GLY A 9 -14.58 -11.01 4.01
CA GLY A 9 -14.07 -12.04 3.09
C GLY A 9 -12.89 -11.54 2.25
N PHE A 10 -12.97 -11.72 0.93
CA PHE A 10 -11.93 -11.29 -0.02
C PHE A 10 -12.24 -9.96 -0.70
N GLU A 11 -13.26 -9.23 -0.24
CA GLU A 11 -13.55 -7.89 -0.74
C GLU A 11 -12.40 -6.93 -0.40
N PRO A 12 -11.83 -6.21 -1.39
CA PRO A 12 -10.81 -5.21 -1.13
C PRO A 12 -11.30 -4.18 -0.11
N THR A 13 -10.59 -4.06 1.00
CA THR A 13 -10.96 -3.19 2.12
C THR A 13 -9.76 -2.33 2.49
N GLU A 14 -10.00 -1.04 2.70
CA GLU A 14 -8.98 -0.11 3.18
C GLU A 14 -8.76 -0.29 4.68
N HIS A 15 -7.50 -0.14 5.10
CA HIS A 15 -7.08 -0.35 6.47
C HIS A 15 -6.26 0.85 6.97
N PRO A 16 -6.92 1.98 7.32
CA PRO A 16 -6.23 3.21 7.73
C PRO A 16 -5.31 3.03 8.94
N ASP A 17 -5.65 2.13 9.85
CA ASP A 17 -4.85 1.78 11.02
C ASP A 17 -3.49 1.14 10.65
N ALA A 18 -3.38 0.52 9.48
CA ALA A 18 -2.13 -0.07 9.01
C ALA A 18 -1.10 0.99 8.59
N LEU A 19 -1.54 2.22 8.26
CA LEU A 19 -0.67 3.32 7.82
C LEU A 19 0.33 3.76 8.89
N THR A 20 -0.01 3.59 10.17
CA THR A 20 0.89 3.98 11.27
C THR A 20 1.93 2.90 11.61
N VAL A 21 1.74 1.67 11.12
CA VAL A 21 2.58 0.53 11.51
C VAL A 21 4.05 0.75 11.15
N PRO A 22 4.42 1.28 9.97
CA PRO A 22 5.83 1.46 9.63
C PRO A 22 6.61 2.36 10.58
N PHE A 23 5.98 3.41 11.12
CA PHE A 23 6.62 4.34 12.07
C PHE A 23 7.00 3.67 13.39
N THR A 24 6.41 2.51 13.72
CA THR A 24 6.72 1.78 14.96
C THR A 24 8.00 0.94 14.87
N TRP A 25 8.52 0.71 13.66
CA TRP A 25 9.63 -0.20 13.45
C TRP A 25 10.99 0.50 13.60
N LYS A 26 11.78 0.07 14.59
CA LYS A 26 13.12 0.65 14.85
C LYS A 26 14.23 0.17 13.92
N LYS A 27 14.03 -0.93 13.19
CA LYS A 27 15.06 -1.55 12.32
C LYS A 27 14.58 -1.56 10.87
N PRO A 28 15.49 -1.42 9.88
CA PRO A 28 15.18 -1.61 8.46
C PRO A 28 14.45 -2.94 8.23
N LYS A 29 13.46 -2.91 7.33
CA LYS A 29 12.64 -4.07 6.98
C LYS A 29 12.37 -4.05 5.48
N LYS A 30 12.27 -5.24 4.89
CA LYS A 30 11.60 -5.43 3.61
C LYS A 30 10.12 -5.68 3.87
N VAL A 31 9.26 -4.89 3.25
CA VAL A 31 7.82 -4.88 3.48
C VAL A 31 7.14 -5.14 2.16
N PHE A 32 6.36 -6.20 2.11
CA PHE A 32 5.49 -6.46 0.96
C PHE A 32 4.15 -5.77 1.22
N VAL A 33 3.83 -4.75 0.43
CA VAL A 33 2.63 -3.93 0.62
C VAL A 33 1.47 -4.69 -0.02
N ASN A 34 0.67 -5.31 0.86
CA ASN A 34 -0.47 -6.17 0.54
C ASN A 34 -0.08 -7.53 -0.07
N SER A 35 -0.46 -8.63 0.62
CA SER A 35 -0.06 -9.99 0.21
C SER A 35 -1.07 -10.74 -0.64
N MET A 36 -2.36 -10.45 -0.50
CA MET A 36 -3.47 -11.17 -1.14
C MET A 36 -4.47 -10.21 -1.81
N SER A 37 -4.06 -8.97 -2.03
CA SER A 37 -4.86 -7.93 -2.68
C SER A 37 -3.98 -7.07 -3.59
N ASP A 38 -4.59 -6.13 -4.30
CA ASP A 38 -3.89 -5.19 -5.19
C ASP A 38 -4.18 -3.77 -4.69
N LEU A 39 -3.14 -3.03 -4.33
CA LEU A 39 -3.27 -1.65 -3.83
C LEU A 39 -4.01 -0.74 -4.83
N PHE A 40 -3.88 -1.04 -6.13
CA PHE A 40 -4.47 -0.26 -7.22
C PHE A 40 -5.83 -0.81 -7.69
N HIS A 41 -6.46 -1.72 -6.93
CA HIS A 41 -7.80 -2.23 -7.27
C HIS A 41 -8.83 -1.09 -7.31
N GLU A 42 -9.71 -1.04 -8.32
CA GLU A 42 -10.74 0.01 -8.56
C GLU A 42 -11.62 0.38 -7.36
N LYS A 43 -11.71 -0.49 -6.35
CA LYS A 43 -12.51 -0.30 -5.12
C LYS A 43 -11.74 0.42 -4.02
N ILE A 44 -10.42 0.54 -4.16
CA ILE A 44 -9.55 1.32 -3.27
C ILE A 44 -9.53 2.75 -3.80
N SER A 45 -9.68 3.73 -2.91
CA SER A 45 -9.66 5.14 -3.22
C SER A 45 -8.26 5.63 -3.58
N ASP A 46 -8.18 6.61 -4.48
CA ASP A 46 -6.90 7.24 -4.83
C ASP A 46 -6.29 7.96 -3.61
N GLU A 47 -7.13 8.52 -2.73
CA GLU A 47 -6.70 9.14 -1.47
C GLU A 47 -5.96 8.14 -0.56
N PHE A 48 -6.49 6.93 -0.40
CA PHE A 48 -5.83 5.90 0.39
C PHE A 48 -4.50 5.47 -0.23
N ILE A 49 -4.45 5.31 -1.55
CA ILE A 49 -3.22 5.00 -2.28
C ILE A 49 -2.16 6.09 -2.00
N ILE A 50 -2.52 7.37 -2.16
CA ILE A 50 -1.61 8.49 -1.90
C ILE A 50 -1.08 8.44 -0.45
N LYS A 51 -1.95 8.23 0.54
CA LYS A 51 -1.54 8.09 1.96
C LYS A 51 -0.55 6.93 2.18
N VAL A 52 -0.74 5.79 1.51
CA VAL A 52 0.22 4.67 1.59
C VAL A 52 1.60 5.10 1.09
N PHE A 53 1.67 5.80 -0.04
CA PHE A 53 2.94 6.30 -0.57
C PHE A 53 3.56 7.42 0.29
N GLU A 54 2.74 8.29 0.90
CA GLU A 54 3.22 9.28 1.87
C GLU A 54 3.90 8.60 3.07
N VAL A 55 3.30 7.53 3.61
CA VAL A 55 3.92 6.74 4.68
C VAL A 55 5.26 6.17 4.22
N MET A 56 5.31 5.54 3.04
CA MET A 56 6.54 4.97 2.49
C MET A 56 7.65 6.01 2.35
N ASN A 57 7.31 7.22 1.88
CA ASN A 57 8.23 8.34 1.75
C ASN A 57 8.70 8.89 3.11
N GLN A 58 7.83 8.87 4.12
CA GLN A 58 8.16 9.32 5.49
C GLN A 58 8.98 8.29 6.29
N THR A 59 8.99 7.03 5.87
CA THR A 59 9.76 5.96 6.51
C THR A 59 10.79 5.34 5.55
N PRO A 60 11.79 6.12 5.09
CA PRO A 60 12.78 5.69 4.08
C PRO A 60 13.76 4.63 4.58
N LEU A 61 13.73 4.31 5.88
CA LEU A 61 14.52 3.23 6.47
C LEU A 61 14.08 1.83 5.98
N HIS A 62 12.86 1.72 5.45
CA HIS A 62 12.29 0.46 5.00
C HIS A 62 12.26 0.36 3.48
N THR A 63 12.43 -0.87 2.98
CA THR A 63 12.28 -1.16 1.55
C THR A 63 10.90 -1.75 1.33
N TYR A 64 10.11 -1.11 0.48
CA TYR A 64 8.77 -1.56 0.15
C TYR A 64 8.74 -2.23 -1.21
N GLN A 65 8.00 -3.33 -1.31
CA GLN A 65 7.72 -4.01 -2.56
C GLN A 65 6.22 -3.94 -2.79
N ILE A 66 5.82 -3.37 -3.92
CA ILE A 66 4.43 -3.33 -4.38
C ILE A 66 4.34 -4.17 -5.64
N LEU A 67 3.35 -5.05 -5.69
CA LEU A 67 2.96 -5.78 -6.89
C LEU A 67 1.55 -5.37 -7.27
N THR A 68 1.35 -5.05 -8.54
CA THR A 68 0.03 -4.71 -9.07
C THR A 68 -0.16 -5.32 -10.44
N LYS A 69 -1.41 -5.68 -10.75
CA LYS A 69 -1.82 -6.10 -12.09
C LYS A 69 -2.39 -4.94 -12.91
N ARG A 70 -2.40 -3.72 -12.35
CA ARG A 70 -3.06 -2.54 -12.92
C ARG A 70 -2.06 -1.40 -13.17
N PRO A 71 -1.06 -1.61 -14.05
CA PRO A 71 -0.02 -0.62 -14.31
C PRO A 71 -0.58 0.72 -14.83
N GLU A 72 -1.68 0.69 -15.59
CA GLU A 72 -2.34 1.90 -16.11
C GLU A 72 -2.84 2.82 -14.99
N ARG A 73 -3.38 2.26 -13.91
CA ARG A 73 -3.85 3.07 -12.78
C ARG A 73 -2.68 3.72 -12.04
N VAL A 74 -1.54 3.03 -11.94
CA VAL A 74 -0.32 3.63 -11.39
C VAL A 74 0.07 4.86 -12.20
N ALA A 75 0.10 4.74 -13.53
CA ALA A 75 0.43 5.84 -14.43
C ALA A 75 -0.58 6.99 -14.34
N ASN A 76 -1.88 6.70 -14.17
CA ASN A 76 -2.90 7.74 -14.00
C ASN A 76 -2.76 8.50 -12.67
N ILE A 77 -2.43 7.82 -11.57
CA ILE A 77 -2.31 8.45 -10.26
C ILE A 77 -1.00 9.26 -10.15
N PHE A 78 0.11 8.72 -10.66
CA PHE A 78 1.43 9.28 -10.42
C PHE A 78 2.12 9.89 -11.66
N GLY A 79 1.46 9.84 -12.83
CA GLY A 79 2.02 10.25 -14.12
C GLY A 79 3.03 9.25 -14.69
N GLU A 80 3.38 9.44 -15.97
CA GLU A 80 4.37 8.61 -16.68
C GLU A 80 5.80 8.77 -16.12
N SER A 81 6.07 9.84 -15.37
CA SER A 81 7.38 10.18 -14.81
C SER A 81 7.48 9.92 -13.30
N CYS A 82 6.78 8.90 -12.78
CA CYS A 82 6.90 8.59 -11.36
C CYS A 82 8.25 7.91 -11.06
N SER A 83 9.21 8.69 -10.56
CA SER A 83 10.48 8.18 -10.04
C SER A 83 10.36 8.02 -8.53
N PHE A 84 10.17 6.77 -8.07
CA PHE A 84 10.35 6.42 -6.67
C PHE A 84 11.84 6.33 -6.40
N LYS A 85 12.34 7.12 -5.44
CA LYS A 85 13.72 7.03 -4.94
C LYS A 85 13.94 5.75 -4.14
#